data_AF-A0AAW3PX73-F1
#
_entry.id   AF-A0AAW3PX73-F1
#
_cell.length_a   1.000
_cell.length_b   1.000
_cell.length_c   1.000
_cell.angle_alpha   90.00
_cell.angle_beta   90.00
_cell.angle_gamma   90.00
#
_symmetry.space_group_name_H-M   'P 1'
#
loop_
_entity.id
_entity.type
_entity.pdbx_description
1 polymer ?
#
loop_
_entity_poly.entity_id
_entity_poly.type
_entity_poly.pdbx_seq_one_letter_code
_entity_poly.pdbx_strand_id
1 'polypeptide(L)'
;MTPPSPDTRSSAASAPSTPAPARSRRPAVVAIAVLALLLVALLVYEFDARDRGTDDAYVTGHLHVISPRVAGTVERVLVDDNQFVHAGDALVQIDRRDFDVRVAAQRARVAQAHADASRARALIEQADAALVSAHADAEKAELDYARARELTRETPRGLSKQEFDAADAARKSARARVAAADAQRRSAAAAAQAADAASSQNDAELRDAQLQLGYTTVVAPSDGYVGKKTVETGEHVAPGQALLTLVEPHPWIVANFRETQLRHVRAGDAVQLRFDALPQRAFTGRIDSLSPATGAQFALLPPDNATGNFTKVTQRVPVKILLDGPAATEPRIRPGLSVVVTLQPGGESR
;
A
#
# COMPACT_ATOMS: atom_id res chain seq x y z
N MET A 1 -41.18 95.62 -45.23
CA MET A 1 -41.11 97.07 -45.00
C MET A 1 -40.11 97.29 -43.89
N THR A 2 -38.84 97.37 -44.24
CA THR A 2 -38.00 98.58 -44.43
C THR A 2 -37.30 99.00 -43.12
N PRO A 3 -36.00 99.38 -43.19
CA PRO A 3 -35.02 99.44 -42.08
C PRO A 3 -35.10 100.82 -41.38
N PRO A 4 -34.27 101.24 -40.37
CA PRO A 4 -32.79 101.38 -40.45
C PRO A 4 -31.98 101.25 -39.13
N SER A 5 -30.65 101.17 -39.31
CA SER A 5 -29.54 101.58 -38.41
C SER A 5 -29.62 103.11 -38.08
N PRO A 6 -28.65 103.83 -37.45
CA PRO A 6 -27.27 103.46 -37.02
C PRO A 6 -26.72 104.12 -35.72
N ASP A 7 -25.50 103.69 -35.37
CA ASP A 7 -24.34 104.42 -34.82
C ASP A 7 -24.46 105.51 -33.73
N THR A 8 -23.63 105.38 -32.68
CA THR A 8 -22.44 106.24 -32.52
C THR A 8 -21.46 105.79 -31.41
N ARG A 9 -20.25 105.49 -31.87
CA ARG A 9 -18.88 105.72 -31.32
C ARG A 9 -18.73 106.03 -29.82
N SER A 10 -17.78 105.32 -29.19
CA SER A 10 -16.67 105.99 -28.50
C SER A 10 -15.46 105.06 -28.32
N SER A 11 -14.29 105.58 -28.70
CA SER A 11 -12.95 105.03 -28.53
C SER A 11 -12.34 105.64 -27.27
N ALA A 12 -11.76 104.84 -26.37
CA ALA A 12 -10.54 105.20 -25.66
C ALA A 12 -10.01 104.07 -24.74
N ALA A 13 -8.68 103.95 -24.79
CA ALA A 13 -7.77 103.66 -23.67
C ALA A 13 -7.60 102.21 -23.20
N SER A 14 -6.55 101.60 -23.74
CA SER A 14 -5.74 100.57 -23.10
C SER A 14 -4.93 101.13 -21.93
N ALA A 15 -4.99 100.45 -20.78
CA ALA A 15 -3.99 100.51 -19.71
C ALA A 15 -3.90 99.12 -19.02
N PRO A 16 -2.71 98.71 -18.55
CA PRO A 16 -2.31 97.32 -18.38
C PRO A 16 -2.81 96.74 -17.05
N SER A 17 -3.26 95.48 -17.05
CA SER A 17 -3.48 94.73 -15.82
C SER A 17 -2.30 93.79 -15.54
N THR A 18 -1.76 93.96 -14.35
CA THR A 18 -0.56 93.38 -13.75
C THR A 18 -0.53 91.84 -13.83
N PRO A 19 0.61 91.20 -14.16
CA PRO A 19 0.72 89.75 -14.10
C PRO A 19 0.64 89.30 -12.64
N ALA A 20 -0.34 88.44 -12.33
CA ALA A 20 -0.46 87.77 -11.04
C ALA A 20 0.85 87.00 -10.73
N PRO A 21 1.33 86.98 -9.48
CA PRO A 21 2.60 86.37 -9.14
C PRO A 21 2.57 84.89 -9.53
N ALA A 22 3.54 84.47 -10.35
CA ALA A 22 3.72 83.07 -10.72
C ALA A 22 3.97 82.25 -9.45
N ARG A 23 2.90 81.69 -8.86
CA ARG A 23 3.00 80.70 -7.78
C ARG A 23 3.94 79.62 -8.28
N SER A 24 5.07 79.45 -7.60
CA SER A 24 6.08 78.47 -7.98
C SER A 24 5.36 77.14 -8.24
N ARG A 25 5.54 76.53 -9.42
CA ARG A 25 4.95 75.22 -9.74
C ARG A 25 5.59 74.07 -8.95
N ARG A 26 6.57 74.39 -8.10
CA ARG A 26 7.36 73.47 -7.27
C ARG A 26 6.50 72.59 -6.34
N PRO A 27 5.49 73.07 -5.59
CA PRO A 27 4.67 72.20 -4.74
C PRO A 27 3.73 71.30 -5.57
N ALA A 28 3.27 71.75 -6.74
CA ALA A 28 2.44 70.92 -7.63
C ALA A 28 3.26 69.81 -8.32
N VAL A 29 4.49 70.11 -8.75
CA VAL A 29 5.42 69.12 -9.30
C VAL A 29 5.84 68.11 -8.22
N VAL A 30 6.11 68.57 -6.99
CA VAL A 30 6.39 67.69 -5.85
C VAL A 30 5.18 66.80 -5.52
N ALA A 31 3.96 67.35 -5.51
CA ALA A 31 2.74 66.56 -5.26
C ALA A 31 2.52 65.47 -6.33
N ILE A 32 2.75 65.78 -7.61
CA ILE A 32 2.65 64.80 -8.70
C ILE A 32 3.75 63.74 -8.59
N ALA A 33 4.98 64.12 -8.25
CA ALA A 33 6.09 63.18 -8.05
C ALA A 33 5.82 62.24 -6.86
N VAL A 34 5.27 62.75 -5.76
CA VAL A 34 4.87 61.94 -4.61
C VAL A 34 3.71 61.01 -4.97
N LEU A 35 2.71 61.47 -5.72
CA LEU A 35 1.61 60.63 -6.18
C LEU A 35 2.08 59.52 -7.13
N ALA A 36 3.00 59.84 -8.06
CA ALA A 36 3.62 58.85 -8.94
C ALA A 36 4.45 57.84 -8.15
N LEU A 37 5.19 58.28 -7.12
CA LEU A 37 5.94 57.38 -6.24
C LEU A 37 5.00 56.46 -5.44
N LEU A 38 3.89 56.97 -4.92
CA LEU A 38 2.87 56.19 -4.23
C LEU A 38 2.20 55.18 -5.16
N LEU A 39 1.90 55.57 -6.40
CA LEU A 39 1.37 54.67 -7.41
C LEU A 39 2.36 53.55 -7.75
N VAL A 40 3.64 53.88 -7.93
CA VAL A 40 4.71 52.90 -8.17
C VAL A 40 4.85 51.97 -6.96
N ALA A 41 4.85 52.50 -5.74
CA ALA A 41 4.89 51.69 -4.52
C ALA A 41 3.68 50.74 -4.41
N LEU A 42 2.48 51.21 -4.75
CA LEU A 42 1.27 50.40 -4.78
C LEU A 42 1.35 49.29 -5.85
N LEU A 43 1.84 49.61 -7.06
CA LEU A 43 2.00 48.64 -8.14
C LEU A 43 3.06 47.58 -7.80
N VAL A 44 4.17 47.98 -7.16
CA VAL A 44 5.19 47.05 -6.68
C VAL A 44 4.65 46.17 -5.55
N TYR A 45 3.87 46.74 -4.63
CA TYR A 45 3.23 45.99 -3.55
C TYR A 45 2.23 44.95 -4.08
N GLU A 46 1.36 45.34 -5.02
CA GLU A 46 0.40 44.43 -5.67
C GLU A 46 1.10 43.34 -6.50
N PHE A 47 2.19 43.67 -7.19
CA PHE A 47 2.96 42.70 -7.96
C PHE A 47 3.63 41.66 -7.07
N ASP A 48 4.26 42.11 -5.97
CA ASP A 48 4.89 41.21 -4.99
C ASP A 48 3.85 40.36 -4.25
N ALA A 49 2.69 40.93 -3.90
CA ALA A 49 1.58 40.19 -3.30
C ALA A 49 1.07 39.05 -4.21
N ARG A 50 1.00 39.27 -5.53
CA ARG A 50 0.62 38.24 -6.51
C ARG A 50 1.66 37.15 -6.71
N ASP A 51 2.93 37.42 -6.42
CA ASP A 51 4.01 36.44 -6.56
C ASP A 51 4.10 35.49 -5.35
N ARG A 52 3.36 35.75 -4.28
CA ARG A 52 3.33 34.97 -3.03
C ARG A 52 2.30 33.84 -3.00
N GLY A 53 1.70 33.48 -4.13
CA GLY A 53 0.72 32.39 -4.19
C GLY A 53 0.68 31.67 -5.52
N THR A 54 -0.04 30.55 -5.55
CA THR A 54 -0.32 29.80 -6.77
C THR A 54 -1.79 29.38 -6.79
N ASP A 55 -2.40 29.48 -7.96
CA ASP A 55 -3.70 28.93 -8.31
C ASP A 55 -3.60 27.55 -8.97
N ASP A 56 -2.39 27.12 -9.33
CA ASP A 56 -2.09 25.77 -9.81
C ASP A 56 -1.86 24.85 -8.61
N ALA A 57 -2.92 24.60 -7.85
CA ALA A 57 -2.89 23.64 -6.76
C ALA A 57 -4.19 22.83 -6.67
N TYR A 58 -4.04 21.57 -6.27
CA TYR A 58 -5.15 20.64 -6.16
C TYR A 58 -4.98 19.72 -4.96
N VAL A 59 -6.12 19.24 -4.46
CA VAL A 59 -6.17 18.23 -3.40
C VAL A 59 -5.86 16.87 -4.00
N THR A 60 -5.06 16.09 -3.30
CA THR A 60 -4.73 14.71 -3.63
C THR A 60 -4.83 13.85 -2.36
N GLY A 61 -4.76 12.54 -2.50
CA GLY A 61 -4.87 11.61 -1.39
C GLY A 61 -4.40 10.22 -1.79
N HIS A 62 -4.41 9.30 -0.83
CA HIS A 62 -4.19 7.88 -1.11
C HIS A 62 -5.46 7.28 -1.73
N LEU A 63 -5.32 6.75 -2.95
CA LEU A 63 -6.36 6.03 -3.67
C LEU A 63 -5.92 4.57 -3.80
N HIS A 64 -6.66 3.66 -3.17
CA HIS A 64 -6.37 2.22 -3.20
C HIS A 64 -7.35 1.54 -4.16
N VAL A 65 -6.83 0.98 -5.25
CA VAL A 65 -7.67 0.17 -6.15
C VAL A 65 -7.81 -1.23 -5.56
N ILE A 66 -9.04 -1.60 -5.22
CA ILE A 66 -9.37 -2.89 -4.63
C ILE A 66 -9.69 -3.89 -5.76
N SER A 67 -9.03 -5.04 -5.73
CA SER A 67 -9.19 -6.12 -6.69
C SER A 67 -9.33 -7.47 -5.98
N PRO A 68 -10.02 -8.46 -6.59
CA PRO A 68 -10.16 -9.76 -5.98
C PRO A 68 -8.87 -10.57 -6.20
N ARG A 69 -8.64 -11.56 -5.31
CA ARG A 69 -7.51 -12.50 -5.44
C ARG A 69 -7.91 -13.83 -6.07
N VAL A 70 -9.21 -14.12 -6.14
CA VAL A 70 -9.78 -15.32 -6.74
C VAL A 70 -10.78 -14.93 -7.81
N ALA A 71 -10.92 -15.77 -8.84
CA ALA A 71 -11.96 -15.61 -9.85
C ALA A 71 -13.30 -16.10 -9.29
N GLY A 72 -14.40 -15.53 -9.79
CA GLY A 72 -15.73 -16.05 -9.49
C GLY A 72 -16.83 -15.06 -9.83
N THR A 73 -18.07 -15.49 -9.66
CA THR A 73 -19.24 -14.63 -9.83
C THR A 73 -19.52 -13.88 -8.55
N VAL A 74 -19.76 -12.57 -8.65
CA VAL A 74 -20.10 -11.72 -7.52
C VAL A 74 -21.50 -12.07 -7.05
N GLU A 75 -21.60 -12.59 -5.84
CA GLU A 75 -22.87 -12.94 -5.21
C GLU A 75 -23.59 -11.69 -4.72
N ARG A 76 -22.85 -10.78 -4.06
CA ARG A 76 -23.37 -9.52 -3.53
C ARG A 76 -22.27 -8.47 -3.45
N VAL A 77 -22.65 -7.21 -3.70
CA VAL A 77 -21.85 -6.04 -3.36
C VAL A 77 -22.46 -5.42 -2.09
N LEU A 78 -21.64 -5.22 -1.06
CA LEU A 78 -22.07 -4.86 0.29
C LEU A 78 -21.95 -3.36 0.59
N VAL A 79 -21.46 -2.59 -0.37
CA VAL A 79 -21.18 -1.16 -0.23
C VAL A 79 -21.70 -0.38 -1.42
N ASP A 80 -22.12 0.86 -1.14
CA ASP A 80 -22.59 1.81 -2.14
C ASP A 80 -21.52 2.87 -2.46
N ASP A 81 -21.72 3.58 -3.58
CA ASP A 81 -20.86 4.69 -3.97
C ASP A 81 -20.85 5.80 -2.90
N ASN A 82 -19.66 6.35 -2.62
CA ASN A 82 -19.41 7.41 -1.64
C ASN A 82 -19.65 7.03 -0.17
N GLN A 83 -19.88 5.75 0.13
CA GLN A 83 -20.05 5.26 1.50
C GLN A 83 -18.70 5.23 2.24
N PHE A 84 -18.71 5.56 3.53
CA PHE A 84 -17.56 5.36 4.42
C PHE A 84 -17.51 3.92 4.92
N VAL A 85 -16.31 3.33 4.92
CA VAL A 85 -16.03 1.97 5.38
C VAL A 85 -14.80 1.96 6.28
N HIS A 86 -14.78 1.01 7.21
CA HIS A 86 -13.66 0.77 8.10
C HIS A 86 -12.75 -0.34 7.57
N ALA A 87 -11.49 -0.34 8.01
CA ALA A 87 -10.55 -1.42 7.74
C ALA A 87 -11.13 -2.77 8.20
N GLY A 88 -11.16 -3.74 7.31
CA GLY A 88 -11.72 -5.08 7.54
C GLY A 88 -13.20 -5.24 7.16
N ASP A 89 -13.92 -4.16 6.83
CA ASP A 89 -15.30 -4.25 6.36
C ASP A 89 -15.37 -5.02 5.04
N ALA A 90 -16.38 -5.89 4.92
CA ALA A 90 -16.62 -6.66 3.70
C ALA A 90 -17.23 -5.75 2.63
N LEU A 91 -16.58 -5.70 1.46
CA LEU A 91 -16.95 -4.84 0.35
C LEU A 91 -17.70 -5.62 -0.74
N VAL A 92 -17.15 -6.77 -1.11
CA VAL A 92 -17.68 -7.63 -2.18
C VAL A 92 -17.62 -9.08 -1.73
N GLN A 93 -18.71 -9.81 -1.95
CA GLN A 93 -18.78 -11.25 -1.73
C GLN A 93 -18.84 -11.96 -3.07
N ILE A 94 -17.84 -12.78 -3.34
CA ILE A 94 -17.80 -13.74 -4.46
C ILE A 94 -18.48 -15.03 -4.01
N ASP A 95 -19.14 -15.73 -4.92
CA ASP A 95 -19.78 -17.03 -4.66
C ASP A 95 -18.79 -18.02 -4.03
N ARG A 96 -19.17 -18.51 -2.86
CA ARG A 96 -18.32 -19.34 -1.99
C ARG A 96 -18.48 -20.83 -2.23
N ARG A 97 -19.57 -21.25 -2.89
CA ARG A 97 -20.02 -22.66 -2.89
C ARG A 97 -18.96 -23.62 -3.40
N ASP A 98 -18.30 -23.27 -4.50
CA ASP A 98 -17.24 -24.10 -5.09
C ASP A 98 -16.01 -24.19 -4.16
N PHE A 99 -15.69 -23.11 -3.45
CA PHE A 99 -14.60 -23.08 -2.48
C PHE A 99 -14.92 -23.89 -1.23
N ASP A 100 -16.16 -23.83 -0.74
CA ASP A 100 -16.62 -24.63 0.41
C ASP A 100 -16.53 -26.13 0.11
N VAL A 101 -16.94 -26.55 -1.09
CA VAL A 101 -16.82 -27.94 -1.56
C VAL A 101 -15.35 -28.35 -1.64
N ARG A 102 -14.46 -27.49 -2.16
CA ARG A 102 -13.02 -27.76 -2.23
C ARG A 102 -12.40 -27.90 -0.83
N VAL A 103 -12.77 -27.05 0.12
CA VAL A 103 -12.33 -27.16 1.52
C VAL A 103 -12.83 -28.48 2.13
N ALA A 104 -14.09 -28.85 1.91
CA ALA A 104 -14.63 -30.12 2.40
C ALA A 104 -13.87 -31.34 1.82
N ALA A 105 -13.56 -31.32 0.52
CA ALA A 105 -12.77 -32.37 -0.13
C ALA A 105 -11.35 -32.46 0.45
N GLN A 106 -10.67 -31.34 0.71
CA GLN A 106 -9.33 -31.34 1.31
C GLN A 106 -9.35 -31.78 2.78
N ARG A 107 -10.38 -31.43 3.56
CA ARG A 107 -10.55 -31.95 4.92
C ARG A 107 -10.66 -33.47 4.93
N ALA A 108 -11.40 -34.06 3.98
CA ALA A 108 -11.50 -35.52 3.87
C ALA A 108 -10.15 -36.17 3.53
N ARG A 109 -9.35 -35.55 2.66
CA ARG A 109 -7.99 -36.03 2.33
C ARG A 109 -7.04 -35.97 3.51
N VAL A 110 -7.08 -34.89 4.29
CA VAL A 110 -6.33 -34.76 5.55
C VAL A 110 -6.73 -35.87 6.53
N ALA A 111 -8.03 -36.10 6.72
CA ALA A 111 -8.51 -37.16 7.60
C ALA A 111 -8.01 -38.56 7.15
N GLN A 112 -8.03 -38.83 5.84
CA GLN A 112 -7.49 -40.08 5.29
C GLN A 112 -5.97 -40.19 5.52
N ALA A 113 -5.22 -39.12 5.26
CA ALA A 113 -3.76 -39.11 5.44
C ALA A 113 -3.36 -39.32 6.91
N HIS A 114 -4.09 -38.72 7.86
CA HIS A 114 -3.87 -38.97 9.29
C HIS A 114 -4.18 -40.42 9.69
N ALA A 115 -5.23 -41.03 9.12
CA ALA A 115 -5.53 -42.44 9.36
C ALA A 115 -4.43 -43.35 8.83
N ASP A 116 -3.89 -43.05 7.64
CA ASP A 116 -2.79 -43.80 7.04
C ASP A 116 -1.48 -43.64 7.83
N ALA A 117 -1.18 -42.43 8.31
CA ALA A 117 -0.04 -42.19 9.21
C ALA A 117 -0.18 -42.96 10.54
N SER A 118 -1.38 -42.97 11.12
CA SER A 118 -1.66 -43.72 12.35
C SER A 118 -1.49 -45.22 12.13
N ARG A 119 -1.95 -45.75 10.99
CA ARG A 119 -1.73 -47.14 10.58
C ARG A 119 -0.25 -47.46 10.41
N ALA A 120 0.52 -46.58 9.77
CA ALA A 120 1.95 -46.78 9.58
C ALA A 120 2.72 -46.79 10.91
N ARG A 121 2.33 -45.95 11.87
CA ARG A 121 2.90 -45.96 13.23
C ARG A 121 2.58 -47.26 13.97
N ALA A 122 1.36 -47.79 13.87
CA ALA A 122 1.01 -49.08 14.43
C ALA A 122 1.85 -50.25 13.83
N LEU A 123 2.25 -50.15 12.55
CA LEU A 123 3.17 -51.12 11.95
C LEU A 123 4.59 -51.05 12.51
N ILE A 124 5.04 -49.87 12.96
CA ILE A 124 6.31 -49.75 13.70
C ILE A 124 6.19 -50.49 15.03
N GLU A 125 5.12 -50.26 15.79
CA GLU A 125 4.91 -50.92 17.09
C GLU A 125 4.88 -52.45 16.93
N GLN A 126 4.24 -52.94 15.87
CA GLN A 126 4.24 -54.37 15.52
C GLN A 126 5.66 -54.87 15.18
N ALA A 127 6.43 -54.12 14.40
CA ALA A 127 7.80 -54.48 14.05
C ALA A 127 8.76 -54.43 15.26
N ASP A 128 8.55 -53.48 16.18
CA ASP A 128 9.27 -53.36 17.45
C ASP A 128 9.01 -54.58 18.33
N ALA A 129 7.76 -55.00 18.48
CA ALA A 129 7.42 -56.22 19.22
C ALA A 129 8.05 -57.47 18.61
N ALA A 130 8.07 -57.57 17.27
CA ALA A 130 8.73 -58.67 16.57
C ALA A 130 10.25 -58.66 16.77
N LEU A 131 10.87 -57.47 16.78
CA LEU A 131 12.30 -57.32 17.05
C LEU A 131 12.66 -57.73 18.49
N VAL A 132 11.85 -57.33 19.48
CA VAL A 132 12.02 -57.76 20.88
C VAL A 132 11.93 -59.28 21.00
N SER A 133 10.94 -59.91 20.35
CA SER A 133 10.82 -61.37 20.33
C SER A 133 12.05 -62.03 19.67
N ALA A 134 12.54 -61.50 18.55
CA ALA A 134 13.72 -62.02 17.87
C ALA A 134 14.98 -61.89 18.73
N HIS A 135 15.11 -60.80 19.50
CA HIS A 135 16.22 -60.62 20.43
C HIS A 135 16.18 -61.64 21.57
N ALA A 136 15.02 -61.89 22.17
CA ALA A 136 14.86 -62.90 23.22
C ALA A 136 15.21 -64.31 22.71
N ASP A 137 14.78 -64.66 21.49
CA ASP A 137 15.14 -65.93 20.84
C ASP A 137 16.65 -66.04 20.57
N ALA A 138 17.28 -64.95 20.14
CA ALA A 138 18.72 -64.90 19.93
C ALA A 138 19.49 -65.05 21.25
N GLU A 139 19.09 -64.34 22.31
CA GLU A 139 19.70 -64.46 23.63
C GLU A 139 19.61 -65.89 24.18
N LYS A 140 18.45 -66.53 24.06
CA LYS A 140 18.29 -67.94 24.41
C LYS A 140 19.26 -68.83 23.62
N ALA A 141 19.35 -68.65 22.30
CA ALA A 141 20.24 -69.44 21.46
C ALA A 141 21.74 -69.19 21.75
N GLU A 142 22.12 -67.97 22.16
CA GLU A 142 23.47 -67.66 22.65
C GLU A 142 23.79 -68.43 23.93
N LEU A 143 22.87 -68.42 24.91
CA LEU A 143 23.03 -69.13 26.18
C LEU A 143 23.14 -70.64 25.97
N ASP A 144 22.29 -71.21 25.11
CA ASP A 144 22.33 -72.64 24.79
C ASP A 144 23.64 -73.03 24.07
N TYR A 145 24.14 -72.19 23.16
CA TYR A 145 25.47 -72.38 22.55
C TYR A 145 26.62 -72.26 23.58
N ALA A 146 26.55 -71.29 24.49
CA ALA A 146 27.55 -71.13 25.55
C ALA A 146 27.60 -72.35 26.46
N ARG A 147 26.43 -72.86 26.87
CA ARG A 147 26.30 -74.09 27.66
C ARG A 147 26.86 -75.30 26.91
N ALA A 148 26.51 -75.49 25.64
CA ALA A 148 27.03 -76.58 24.80
C ALA A 148 28.56 -76.54 24.67
N ARG A 149 29.14 -75.35 24.55
CA ARG A 149 30.59 -75.13 24.50
C ARG A 149 31.29 -75.47 25.81
N GLU A 150 30.69 -75.13 26.94
CA GLU A 150 31.22 -75.43 28.28
C GLU A 150 31.20 -76.95 28.55
N LEU A 151 30.08 -77.63 28.31
CA LEU A 151 29.99 -79.09 28.48
C LEU A 151 31.02 -79.85 27.62
N THR A 152 31.25 -79.40 26.39
CA THR A 152 32.25 -80.01 25.48
C THR A 152 33.68 -79.86 26.00
N ARG A 153 33.97 -78.80 26.78
CA ARG A 153 35.29 -78.55 27.37
C ARG A 153 35.51 -79.30 28.68
N GLU A 154 34.50 -79.33 29.55
CA GLU A 154 34.62 -79.88 30.91
C GLU A 154 34.47 -81.41 30.95
N THR A 155 33.68 -81.98 30.04
CA THR A 155 33.42 -83.43 30.02
C THR A 155 33.87 -84.05 28.71
N PRO A 156 35.00 -84.80 28.68
CA PRO A 156 35.42 -85.53 27.49
C PRO A 156 34.35 -86.54 27.07
N ARG A 157 33.70 -86.33 25.91
CA ARG A 157 32.49 -87.02 25.38
C ARG A 157 31.12 -86.60 25.97
N GLY A 158 31.01 -85.44 26.63
CA GLY A 158 29.74 -84.95 27.19
C GLY A 158 28.70 -84.48 26.17
N LEU A 159 29.11 -84.11 24.96
CA LEU A 159 28.23 -83.72 23.85
C LEU A 159 28.76 -84.29 22.52
N SER A 160 27.89 -84.70 21.61
CA SER A 160 28.29 -85.11 20.26
C SER A 160 28.62 -83.88 19.39
N LYS A 161 29.49 -84.07 18.39
CA LYS A 161 29.82 -83.00 17.42
C LYS A 161 28.57 -82.46 16.71
N GLN A 162 27.62 -83.34 16.39
CA GLN A 162 26.37 -82.97 15.74
C GLN A 162 25.51 -82.04 16.62
N GLU A 163 25.44 -82.30 17.93
CA GLU A 163 24.69 -81.45 18.87
C GLU A 163 25.33 -80.07 19.03
N PHE A 164 26.66 -79.99 19.05
CA PHE A 164 27.37 -78.71 19.09
C PHE A 164 27.15 -77.89 17.80
N ASP A 165 27.29 -78.53 16.63
CA ASP A 165 27.07 -77.88 15.33
C ASP A 165 25.60 -77.42 15.19
N ALA A 166 24.64 -78.18 15.73
CA ALA A 166 23.23 -77.78 15.78
C ALA A 166 23.00 -76.52 16.64
N ALA A 167 23.65 -76.42 17.81
CA ALA A 167 23.57 -75.23 18.66
C ALA A 167 24.20 -73.99 17.99
N ASP A 168 25.34 -74.14 17.32
CA ASP A 168 25.97 -73.04 16.56
C ASP A 168 25.09 -72.58 15.38
N ALA A 169 24.47 -73.53 14.66
CA ALA A 169 23.54 -73.24 13.59
C ALA A 169 22.27 -72.53 14.11
N ALA A 170 21.71 -72.97 15.24
CA ALA A 170 20.56 -72.32 15.88
C ALA A 170 20.87 -70.88 16.28
N ARG A 171 22.05 -70.65 16.89
CA ARG A 171 22.54 -69.30 17.22
C ARG A 171 22.67 -68.41 15.99
N LYS A 172 23.32 -68.89 14.94
CA LYS A 172 23.47 -68.15 13.67
C LYS A 172 22.11 -67.83 13.04
N SER A 173 21.17 -68.78 13.06
CA SER A 173 19.81 -68.57 12.57
C SER A 173 19.06 -67.50 13.38
N ALA A 174 19.13 -67.54 14.71
CA ALA A 174 18.46 -66.56 15.56
C ALA A 174 19.04 -65.14 15.38
N ARG A 175 20.37 -64.98 15.27
CA ARG A 175 21.00 -63.70 14.91
C ARG A 175 20.52 -63.16 13.56
N ALA A 176 20.38 -64.04 12.55
CA ALA A 176 19.85 -63.64 11.25
C ALA A 176 18.39 -63.18 11.33
N ARG A 177 17.56 -63.77 12.21
CA ARG A 177 16.19 -63.32 12.45
C ARG A 177 16.13 -61.94 13.10
N VAL A 178 17.03 -61.63 14.02
CA VAL A 178 17.17 -60.27 14.59
C VAL A 178 17.48 -59.26 13.48
N ALA A 179 18.47 -59.55 12.63
CA ALA A 179 18.82 -58.68 11.52
C ALA A 179 17.65 -58.47 10.53
N ALA A 180 16.85 -59.51 10.27
CA ALA A 180 15.66 -59.41 9.44
C ALA A 180 14.55 -58.58 10.11
N ALA A 181 14.31 -58.76 11.41
CA ALA A 181 13.32 -57.98 12.16
C ALA A 181 13.72 -56.49 12.26
N ASP A 182 15.01 -56.18 12.45
CA ASP A 182 15.51 -54.81 12.43
C ASP A 182 15.34 -54.17 11.05
N ALA A 183 15.63 -54.90 9.97
CA ALA A 183 15.39 -54.42 8.61
C ALA A 183 13.89 -54.13 8.37
N GLN A 184 13.00 -55.00 8.87
CA GLN A 184 11.56 -54.80 8.78
C GLN A 184 11.11 -53.56 9.57
N ARG A 185 11.63 -53.38 10.78
CA ARG A 185 11.39 -52.17 11.60
C ARG A 185 11.84 -50.91 10.88
N ARG A 186 13.05 -50.91 10.31
CA ARG A 186 13.56 -49.76 9.52
C ARG A 186 12.69 -49.46 8.31
N SER A 187 12.19 -50.49 7.62
CA SER A 187 11.24 -50.32 6.51
C SER A 187 9.91 -49.72 6.98
N ALA A 188 9.35 -50.19 8.10
CA ALA A 188 8.14 -49.64 8.69
C ALA A 188 8.32 -48.18 9.14
N ALA A 189 9.47 -47.86 9.75
CA ALA A 189 9.82 -46.50 10.16
C ALA A 189 9.90 -45.54 8.97
N ALA A 190 10.55 -45.97 7.87
CA ALA A 190 10.60 -45.19 6.64
C ALA A 190 9.21 -44.98 6.03
N ALA A 191 8.34 -46.00 6.06
CA ALA A 191 6.97 -45.88 5.58
C ALA A 191 6.13 -44.91 6.43
N ALA A 192 6.28 -44.92 7.75
CA ALA A 192 5.61 -43.96 8.63
C ALA A 192 6.10 -42.54 8.40
N GLN A 193 7.41 -42.34 8.23
CA GLN A 193 7.95 -41.03 7.90
C GLN A 193 7.37 -40.50 6.57
N ALA A 194 7.21 -41.36 5.56
CA ALA A 194 6.57 -40.99 4.30
C ALA A 194 5.09 -40.64 4.48
N ALA A 195 4.36 -41.39 5.31
CA ALA A 195 2.96 -41.12 5.63
C ALA A 195 2.78 -39.80 6.42
N ASP A 196 3.68 -39.52 7.37
CA ASP A 196 3.70 -38.26 8.13
C ASP A 196 3.98 -37.05 7.22
N ALA A 197 4.92 -37.21 6.27
CA ALA A 197 5.18 -36.19 5.26
C ALA A 197 3.96 -35.96 4.34
N ALA A 198 3.30 -37.03 3.92
CA ALA A 198 2.06 -36.94 3.13
C ALA A 198 0.93 -36.26 3.93
N SER A 199 0.78 -36.55 5.22
CA SER A 199 -0.18 -35.85 6.08
C SER A 199 0.11 -34.35 6.14
N SER A 200 1.37 -33.98 6.36
CA SER A 200 1.81 -32.58 6.44
C SER A 200 1.57 -31.83 5.11
N GLN A 201 1.73 -32.50 3.98
CA GLN A 201 1.43 -31.97 2.65
C GLN A 201 -0.09 -31.71 2.49
N ASN A 202 -0.94 -32.67 2.88
CA ASN A 202 -2.40 -32.50 2.82
C ASN A 202 -2.87 -31.36 3.76
N ASP A 203 -2.24 -31.18 4.92
CA ASP A 203 -2.52 -30.07 5.83
C ASP A 203 -2.18 -28.71 5.20
N ALA A 204 -1.11 -28.64 4.40
CA ALA A 204 -0.77 -27.44 3.65
C ALA A 204 -1.80 -27.17 2.53
N GLU A 205 -2.25 -28.20 1.82
CA GLU A 205 -3.28 -28.09 0.77
C GLU A 205 -4.65 -27.67 1.34
N LEU A 206 -5.01 -28.16 2.53
CA LEU A 206 -6.21 -27.71 3.23
C LEU A 206 -6.11 -26.23 3.61
N ARG A 207 -4.95 -25.77 4.12
CA ARG A 207 -4.73 -24.35 4.43
C ARG A 207 -4.82 -23.48 3.18
N ASP A 208 -4.26 -23.91 2.05
CA ASP A 208 -4.40 -23.18 0.78
C ASP A 208 -5.87 -23.07 0.35
N ALA A 209 -6.62 -24.17 0.39
CA ALA A 209 -8.06 -24.15 0.07
C ALA A 209 -8.86 -23.21 1.00
N GLN A 210 -8.51 -23.15 2.29
CA GLN A 210 -9.13 -22.23 3.25
C GLN A 210 -8.78 -20.77 2.97
N LEU A 211 -7.54 -20.46 2.58
CA LEU A 211 -7.13 -19.12 2.17
C LEU A 211 -7.89 -18.67 0.93
N GLN A 212 -8.04 -19.54 -0.06
CA GLN A 212 -8.82 -19.25 -1.27
C GLN A 212 -10.30 -19.01 -0.94
N LEU A 213 -10.89 -19.78 -0.02
CA LEU A 213 -12.23 -19.50 0.51
C LEU A 213 -12.29 -18.14 1.22
N GLY A 214 -11.27 -17.76 2.00
CA GLY A 214 -11.17 -16.45 2.63
C GLY A 214 -11.17 -15.30 1.61
N TYR A 215 -10.47 -15.47 0.49
CA TYR A 215 -10.39 -14.47 -0.59
C TYR A 215 -11.69 -14.26 -1.37
N THR A 216 -12.72 -15.10 -1.14
CA THR A 216 -14.06 -14.84 -1.68
C THR A 216 -14.69 -13.59 -1.07
N THR A 217 -14.27 -13.19 0.13
CA THR A 217 -14.72 -11.96 0.78
C THR A 217 -13.65 -10.91 0.58
N VAL A 218 -13.92 -9.93 -0.27
CA VAL A 218 -13.02 -8.79 -0.50
C VAL A 218 -13.28 -7.76 0.59
N VAL A 219 -12.25 -7.43 1.37
CA VAL A 219 -12.34 -6.51 2.51
C VAL A 219 -11.58 -5.21 2.27
N ALA A 220 -11.95 -4.15 3.00
CA ALA A 220 -11.23 -2.88 2.98
C ALA A 220 -9.86 -3.00 3.68
N PRO A 221 -8.75 -2.56 3.06
CA PRO A 221 -7.42 -2.61 3.68
C PRO A 221 -7.19 -1.48 4.70
N SER A 222 -7.91 -0.36 4.60
CA SER A 222 -7.83 0.79 5.49
C SER A 222 -9.20 1.47 5.61
N ASP A 223 -9.31 2.43 6.53
CA ASP A 223 -10.50 3.29 6.63
C ASP A 223 -10.57 4.23 5.43
N GLY A 224 -11.75 4.43 4.86
CA GLY A 224 -11.90 5.32 3.72
C GLY A 224 -13.29 5.38 3.13
N TYR A 225 -13.42 6.16 2.06
CA TYR A 225 -14.65 6.31 1.31
C TYR A 225 -14.58 5.52 0.01
N VAL A 226 -15.64 4.79 -0.30
CA VAL A 226 -15.79 4.12 -1.60
C VAL A 226 -15.91 5.21 -2.67
N GLY A 227 -14.90 5.30 -3.53
CA GLY A 227 -14.87 6.20 -4.68
C GLY A 227 -15.64 5.59 -5.84
N LYS A 228 -14.92 5.26 -6.92
CA LYS A 228 -15.53 4.63 -8.10
C LYS A 228 -15.75 3.15 -7.87
N LYS A 229 -17.01 2.71 -7.83
CA LYS A 229 -17.41 1.30 -7.91
C LYS A 229 -17.60 0.89 -9.38
N THR A 230 -16.98 -0.18 -9.82
CA THR A 230 -17.12 -0.73 -11.18
C THR A 230 -17.78 -2.10 -11.21
N VAL A 231 -17.86 -2.78 -10.06
CA VAL A 231 -18.43 -4.11 -9.94
C VAL A 231 -19.93 -4.08 -9.63
N GLU A 232 -20.67 -4.99 -10.25
CA GLU A 232 -22.09 -5.23 -9.96
C GLU A 232 -22.37 -6.67 -9.54
N THR A 233 -23.49 -6.86 -8.83
CA THR A 233 -23.95 -8.19 -8.43
C THR A 233 -24.27 -9.04 -9.67
N GLY A 234 -23.78 -10.27 -9.72
CA GLY A 234 -23.92 -11.19 -10.85
C GLY A 234 -22.79 -11.09 -11.88
N GLU A 235 -21.90 -10.12 -11.78
CA GLU A 235 -20.72 -10.01 -12.67
C GLU A 235 -19.70 -11.11 -12.38
N HIS A 236 -19.03 -11.61 -13.42
CA HIS A 236 -17.90 -12.52 -13.27
C HIS A 236 -16.59 -11.73 -13.24
N VAL A 237 -15.81 -11.89 -12.16
CA VAL A 237 -14.59 -11.13 -11.93
C VAL A 237 -13.34 -12.02 -11.96
N ALA A 238 -12.25 -11.46 -12.45
CA ALA A 238 -10.94 -12.12 -12.48
C ALA A 238 -9.95 -11.54 -11.45
N PRO A 239 -8.96 -12.32 -10.99
CA PRO A 239 -7.92 -11.81 -10.09
C PRO A 239 -7.21 -10.57 -10.66
N GLY A 240 -7.06 -9.53 -9.84
CA GLY A 240 -6.43 -8.28 -10.26
C GLY A 240 -7.34 -7.31 -11.03
N GLN A 241 -8.57 -7.69 -11.38
CA GLN A 241 -9.55 -6.78 -11.95
C GLN A 241 -9.96 -5.73 -10.91
N ALA A 242 -9.95 -4.45 -11.29
CA ALA A 242 -10.40 -3.37 -10.42
C ALA A 242 -11.91 -3.47 -10.16
N LEU A 243 -12.31 -3.57 -8.88
CA LEU A 243 -13.72 -3.65 -8.46
C LEU A 243 -14.23 -2.31 -7.96
N LEU A 244 -13.43 -1.64 -7.13
CA LEU A 244 -13.71 -0.31 -6.62
C LEU A 244 -12.42 0.40 -6.20
N THR A 245 -12.48 1.70 -5.99
CA THR A 245 -11.38 2.48 -5.43
C THR A 245 -11.76 2.98 -4.04
N LEU A 246 -10.89 2.79 -3.05
CA LEU A 246 -11.03 3.33 -1.71
C LEU A 246 -10.18 4.60 -1.57
N VAL A 247 -10.78 5.67 -1.04
CA VAL A 247 -10.13 6.97 -0.84
C VAL A 247 -9.94 7.22 0.64
N GLU A 248 -8.70 7.39 1.09
CA GLU A 248 -8.42 7.64 2.51
C GLU A 248 -8.91 9.04 2.96
N PRO A 249 -9.27 9.20 4.24
CA PRO A 249 -9.85 10.44 4.76
C PRO A 249 -8.82 11.56 5.01
N HIS A 250 -7.52 11.31 4.82
CA HIS A 250 -6.44 12.27 5.09
C HIS A 250 -5.81 12.79 3.79
N PRO A 251 -6.45 13.72 3.05
CA PRO A 251 -5.89 14.29 1.84
C PRO A 251 -4.80 15.34 2.16
N TRP A 252 -3.98 15.63 1.16
CA TRP A 252 -3.01 16.73 1.18
C TRP A 252 -3.12 17.54 -0.11
N ILE A 253 -2.46 18.69 -0.15
CA ILE A 253 -2.45 19.55 -1.33
C ILE A 253 -1.12 19.41 -2.05
N VAL A 254 -1.18 19.37 -3.37
CA VAL A 254 -0.02 19.56 -4.24
C VAL A 254 -0.18 20.91 -4.91
N ALA A 255 0.73 21.83 -4.58
CA ALA A 255 0.75 23.18 -5.11
C ALA A 255 1.96 23.39 -6.01
N ASN A 256 1.72 23.67 -7.29
CA ASN A 256 2.74 23.88 -8.29
C ASN A 256 3.14 25.36 -8.29
N PHE A 257 4.29 25.66 -7.68
CA PHE A 257 4.85 27.01 -7.69
C PHE A 257 5.76 27.20 -8.89
N ARG A 258 5.74 28.40 -9.50
CA ARG A 258 6.76 28.76 -10.50
C ARG A 258 8.14 28.75 -9.84
N GLU A 259 9.17 28.33 -10.56
CA GLU A 259 10.56 28.36 -10.09
C GLU A 259 10.95 29.72 -9.48
N THR A 260 10.46 30.82 -10.07
CA THR A 260 10.69 32.18 -9.57
C THR A 260 10.11 32.45 -8.19
N GLN A 261 9.04 31.73 -7.80
CA GLN A 261 8.32 31.89 -6.53
C GLN A 261 8.96 31.11 -5.39
N LEU A 262 9.80 30.11 -5.68
CA LEU A 262 10.43 29.25 -4.67
C LEU A 262 11.30 29.99 -3.66
N ARG A 263 11.78 31.20 -4.00
CA ARG A 263 12.50 32.09 -3.08
C ARG A 263 11.71 32.42 -1.80
N HIS A 264 10.38 32.28 -1.84
CA HIS A 264 9.47 32.54 -0.73
C HIS A 264 8.91 31.25 -0.08
N VAL A 265 9.31 30.07 -0.54
CA VAL A 265 8.75 28.78 -0.09
C VAL A 265 9.78 28.05 0.77
N ARG A 266 9.47 27.80 2.05
CA ARG A 266 10.29 26.95 2.93
C ARG A 266 9.44 25.87 3.57
N ALA A 267 10.06 24.72 3.83
CA ALA A 267 9.43 23.67 4.61
C ALA A 267 9.11 24.19 6.02
N GLY A 268 7.90 23.92 6.49
CA GLY A 268 7.38 24.39 7.77
C GLY A 268 6.57 25.69 7.70
N ASP A 269 6.60 26.43 6.59
CA ASP A 269 5.88 27.70 6.46
C ASP A 269 4.36 27.48 6.48
N ALA A 270 3.65 28.43 7.11
CA ALA A 270 2.20 28.46 7.14
C ALA A 270 1.63 29.04 5.83
N VAL A 271 0.58 28.42 5.33
CA VAL A 271 -0.10 28.85 4.10
C VAL A 271 -1.60 29.02 4.34
N GLN A 272 -2.18 29.99 3.64
CA GLN A 272 -3.62 30.15 3.55
C GLN A 272 -4.14 29.38 2.34
N LEU A 273 -5.20 28.62 2.56
CA LEU A 273 -5.82 27.72 1.60
C LEU A 273 -7.25 28.18 1.36
N ARG A 274 -7.59 28.43 0.09
CA ARG A 274 -8.95 28.78 -0.31
C ARG A 274 -9.42 27.80 -1.37
N PHE A 275 -10.37 26.94 -1.00
CA PHE A 275 -10.96 25.98 -1.92
C PHE A 275 -12.11 26.62 -2.68
N ASP A 276 -12.18 26.40 -3.99
CA ASP A 276 -13.27 26.93 -4.81
C ASP A 276 -14.63 26.34 -4.40
N ALA A 277 -14.62 25.10 -3.89
CA ALA A 277 -15.81 24.44 -3.34
C ALA A 277 -16.28 25.04 -1.99
N LEU A 278 -15.44 25.81 -1.30
CA LEU A 278 -15.68 26.37 0.03
C LEU A 278 -15.25 27.86 0.11
N PRO A 279 -15.84 28.76 -0.71
CA PRO A 279 -15.34 30.13 -0.85
C PRO A 279 -15.52 30.99 0.41
N GLN A 280 -16.43 30.59 1.30
CA GLN A 280 -16.77 31.32 2.53
C GLN A 280 -15.83 31.03 3.71
N ARG A 281 -14.92 30.05 3.57
CA ARG A 281 -14.00 29.63 4.65
C ARG A 281 -12.57 29.64 4.13
N ALA A 282 -11.71 30.40 4.79
CA ALA A 282 -10.28 30.29 4.63
C ALA A 282 -9.75 29.20 5.57
N PHE A 283 -8.95 28.29 5.02
CA PHE A 283 -8.28 27.25 5.78
C PHE A 283 -6.79 27.56 5.87
N THR A 284 -6.11 26.87 6.78
CA THR A 284 -4.66 26.96 6.94
C THR A 284 -4.03 25.60 6.74
N GLY A 285 -2.81 25.60 6.23
CA GLY A 285 -1.99 24.39 6.14
C GLY A 285 -0.53 24.74 6.32
N ARG A 286 0.32 23.72 6.18
CA ARG A 286 1.77 23.84 6.33
C ARG A 286 2.48 23.20 5.16
N ILE A 287 3.53 23.85 4.67
CA ILE A 287 4.42 23.26 3.68
C ILE A 287 5.19 22.12 4.35
N ASP A 288 5.00 20.91 3.85
CA ASP A 288 5.70 19.71 4.30
C ASP A 288 7.04 19.57 3.59
N SER A 289 7.00 19.53 2.26
CA SER A 289 8.18 19.28 1.45
C SER A 289 8.05 19.88 0.05
N LEU A 290 9.20 20.15 -0.57
CA LEU A 290 9.31 20.56 -1.96
C LEU A 290 9.76 19.35 -2.77
N SER A 291 9.20 19.18 -3.97
CA SER A 291 9.61 18.15 -4.91
C SER A 291 11.07 18.31 -5.32
N PRO A 292 11.87 17.22 -5.41
CA PRO A 292 13.27 17.28 -5.83
C PRO A 292 13.45 17.58 -7.34
N ALA A 293 12.37 17.56 -8.13
CA ALA A 293 12.39 17.96 -9.54
C ALA A 293 11.11 18.69 -9.95
N THR A 294 11.16 19.35 -11.12
CA THR A 294 10.02 20.06 -11.70
C THR A 294 8.96 19.08 -12.20
N GLY A 295 7.70 19.51 -12.26
CA GLY A 295 6.59 18.67 -12.73
C GLY A 295 6.81 18.11 -14.15
N ALA A 296 7.52 18.84 -15.01
CA ALA A 296 7.87 18.40 -16.36
C ALA A 296 8.77 17.15 -16.39
N GLN A 297 9.63 16.95 -15.39
CA GLN A 297 10.51 15.78 -15.31
C GLN A 297 9.76 14.51 -14.85
N PHE A 298 8.62 14.67 -14.19
CA PHE A 298 7.76 13.56 -13.76
C PHE A 298 6.62 13.25 -14.73
N ALA A 299 6.46 14.05 -15.79
CA ALA A 299 5.44 13.82 -16.78
C ALA A 299 5.75 12.57 -17.62
N LEU A 300 4.72 11.77 -17.93
CA LEU A 300 4.86 10.60 -18.81
C LEU A 300 5.39 10.97 -20.21
N LEU A 301 5.07 12.19 -20.66
CA LEU A 301 5.55 12.78 -21.91
C LEU A 301 6.08 14.20 -21.60
N PRO A 302 7.38 14.34 -21.27
CA PRO A 302 8.00 15.64 -21.07
C PRO A 302 7.98 16.46 -22.36
N PRO A 303 7.85 17.79 -22.27
CA PRO A 303 8.04 18.66 -23.42
C PRO A 303 9.50 18.57 -23.91
N ASP A 304 9.71 17.97 -25.08
CA ASP A 304 11.02 17.88 -25.72
C ASP A 304 11.23 19.06 -26.67
N ASN A 305 12.18 19.94 -26.33
CA ASN A 305 12.55 21.09 -27.15
C ASN A 305 13.75 20.77 -28.06
N ALA A 306 13.71 19.62 -28.75
CA ALA A 306 14.82 19.07 -29.53
C ALA A 306 15.22 19.86 -30.80
N THR A 307 14.58 20.98 -31.13
CA THR A 307 14.85 21.75 -32.35
C THR A 307 15.62 23.04 -32.08
N GLY A 308 16.91 22.94 -31.71
CA GLY A 308 17.97 23.94 -31.93
C GLY A 308 17.86 25.35 -31.30
N ASN A 309 16.69 25.78 -30.82
CA ASN A 309 16.47 27.07 -30.16
C ASN A 309 15.97 26.84 -28.73
N PHE A 310 16.84 27.10 -27.76
CA PHE A 310 16.47 27.03 -26.34
C PHE A 310 15.49 28.17 -26.00
N THR A 311 14.24 27.81 -25.67
CA THR A 311 13.25 28.76 -25.14
C THR A 311 13.17 28.61 -23.63
N LYS A 312 13.49 29.66 -22.86
CA LYS A 312 13.39 29.65 -21.40
C LYS A 312 11.90 29.67 -21.00
N VAL A 313 11.39 28.52 -20.56
CA VAL A 313 10.02 28.39 -20.03
C VAL A 313 10.11 28.20 -18.51
N THR A 314 9.37 29.02 -17.76
CA THR A 314 9.30 28.90 -16.30
C THR A 314 8.73 27.55 -15.92
N GLN A 315 9.53 26.76 -15.20
CA GLN A 315 9.11 25.45 -14.73
C GLN A 315 8.30 25.57 -13.45
N ARG A 316 7.43 24.59 -13.22
CA ARG A 316 6.66 24.47 -11.99
C ARG A 316 7.23 23.38 -11.10
N VAL A 317 7.37 23.68 -9.82
CA VAL A 317 7.88 22.76 -8.80
C VAL A 317 6.72 22.42 -7.86
N PRO A 318 6.31 21.14 -7.80
CA PRO A 318 5.28 20.70 -6.86
C PRO A 318 5.75 20.86 -5.41
N VAL A 319 4.89 21.44 -4.59
CA VAL A 319 5.10 21.61 -3.15
C VAL A 319 3.96 20.90 -2.43
N LYS A 320 4.33 19.98 -1.54
CA LYS A 320 3.38 19.22 -0.73
C LYS A 320 3.00 20.04 0.50
N ILE A 321 1.70 20.21 0.71
CA ILE A 321 1.13 20.99 1.80
C ILE A 321 0.17 20.10 2.58
N LEU A 322 0.38 19.99 3.88
CA LEU A 322 -0.51 19.28 4.79
C LEU A 322 -1.63 20.22 5.27
N LEU A 323 -2.82 19.65 5.43
CA LEU A 323 -3.98 20.34 5.98
C LEU A 323 -3.88 20.37 7.50
N ASP A 324 -4.09 21.54 8.11
CA ASP A 324 -4.06 21.71 9.57
C ASP A 324 -5.47 22.00 10.13
N GLY A 325 -5.71 21.55 11.36
CA GLY A 325 -6.90 21.91 12.14
C GLY A 325 -8.23 21.55 11.46
N PRO A 326 -9.19 22.49 11.35
CA PRO A 326 -10.50 22.24 10.74
C PRO A 326 -10.44 21.80 9.27
N ALA A 327 -9.33 22.08 8.56
CA ALA A 327 -9.16 21.67 7.17
C ALA A 327 -8.93 20.15 7.05
N ALA A 328 -8.21 19.57 8.01
CA ALA A 328 -7.86 18.14 8.01
C ALA A 328 -9.08 17.23 8.27
N THR A 329 -10.11 17.78 8.90
CA THR A 329 -11.33 17.04 9.32
C THR A 329 -12.55 17.42 8.50
N GLU A 330 -12.42 18.30 7.50
CA GLU A 330 -13.53 18.75 6.68
C GLU A 330 -13.90 17.68 5.64
N PRO A 331 -15.05 16.99 5.77
CA PRO A 331 -15.42 15.86 4.91
C PRO A 331 -15.71 16.26 3.47
N ARG A 332 -15.80 17.57 3.18
CA ARG A 332 -16.01 18.10 1.83
C ARG A 332 -14.71 18.29 1.05
N ILE A 333 -13.55 18.30 1.72
CA ILE A 333 -12.25 18.40 1.05
C ILE A 333 -11.87 17.00 0.55
N ARG A 334 -11.93 16.81 -0.77
CA ARG A 334 -11.68 15.52 -1.43
C ARG A 334 -10.61 15.64 -2.51
N PRO A 335 -9.86 14.57 -2.81
CA PRO A 335 -8.93 14.54 -3.94
C PRO A 335 -9.61 15.00 -5.24
N GLY A 336 -8.91 15.84 -6.00
CA GLY A 336 -9.38 16.43 -7.26
C GLY A 336 -9.91 17.87 -7.15
N LEU A 337 -10.16 18.40 -5.94
CA LEU A 337 -10.60 19.79 -5.78
C LEU A 337 -9.48 20.79 -6.05
N SER A 338 -9.80 21.88 -6.74
CA SER A 338 -8.91 23.03 -6.93
C SER A 338 -8.81 23.88 -5.66
N VAL A 339 -7.61 24.39 -5.40
CA VAL A 339 -7.31 25.24 -4.25
C VAL A 339 -6.36 26.35 -4.66
N VAL A 340 -6.61 27.56 -4.17
CA VAL A 340 -5.65 28.66 -4.26
C VAL A 340 -4.82 28.67 -2.98
N VAL A 341 -3.51 28.65 -3.14
CA VAL A 341 -2.54 28.66 -2.03
C VAL A 341 -1.86 30.02 -1.99
N THR A 342 -1.90 30.67 -0.82
CA THR A 342 -1.19 31.92 -0.57
C THR A 342 -0.22 31.74 0.59
N LEU A 343 1.06 32.05 0.35
CA LEU A 343 2.09 32.05 1.37
C LEU A 343 1.83 33.19 2.34
N GLN A 344 1.88 32.90 3.64
CA GLN A 344 1.83 33.97 4.62
C GLN A 344 3.22 34.64 4.68
N PRO A 345 3.30 35.98 4.67
CA PRO A 345 4.56 36.66 4.95
C PRO A 345 5.04 36.22 6.32
N GLY A 346 6.21 35.57 6.37
CA GLY A 346 6.79 35.10 7.62
C GLY A 346 6.86 36.25 8.63
N GLY A 347 6.22 36.07 9.79
CA GLY A 347 6.72 36.70 10.99
C GLY A 347 8.09 36.10 11.22
N GLU A 348 9.13 36.92 11.25
CA GLU A 348 10.50 36.52 11.56
C GLU A 348 10.48 35.63 12.81
N SER A 349 10.66 34.33 12.63
CA SER A 349 11.07 33.44 13.72
C SER A 349 12.47 33.87 14.12
N ARG A 350 12.54 34.61 15.23
CA ARG A 350 13.78 35.01 15.92
C ARG A 350 14.64 33.82 16.29
#